data_AF-A0A3D3DN94-F1
#
_entry.id   AF-A0A3D3DN94-F1
#
_cell.length_a   1.000
_cell.length_b   1.000
_cell.length_c   1.000
_cell.angle_alpha   90.00
_cell.angle_beta   90.00
_cell.angle_gamma   90.00
#
_symmetry.space_group_name_H-M   'P 1'
#
loop_
_entity.id
_entity.type
_entity.pdbx_description
1 polymer ?
#
loop_
_entity_poly.entity_id
_entity_poly.type
_entity_poly.pdbx_seq_one_letter_code
_entity_poly.pdbx_strand_id
1 'polypeptide(L)'
;MTYRHRPDHDASLIIVGSGFAAAAAVIHLAHNGFASSDILIIGPGTLGSGQAYGCNADAFRLNVRADLQRLWPDHPDHFPQWAKTHIEDAQAKTHAGHFYRRADFA
;
A
#
# COMPACT_ATOMS: atom_id res chain seq x y z
N MET A 1 8.55 16.33 2.78
CA MET A 1 8.63 16.71 1.35
C MET A 1 7.27 16.38 0.73
N THR A 2 6.43 17.37 0.44
CA THR A 2 5.14 17.13 -0.23
C THR A 2 5.39 16.93 -1.72
N TYR A 3 5.08 15.75 -2.26
CA TYR A 3 5.09 15.54 -3.71
C TYR A 3 4.00 16.43 -4.33
N ARG A 4 4.41 17.41 -5.15
CA ARG A 4 3.51 18.21 -5.99
C ARG A 4 3.94 18.02 -7.43
N HIS A 5 3.41 17.00 -8.10
CA HIS A 5 3.35 17.03 -9.54
C HIS A 5 2.17 17.93 -9.90
N ARG A 6 2.45 19.11 -10.46
CA ARG A 6 1.41 19.96 -11.05
C ARG A 6 1.17 19.40 -12.45
N PRO A 7 0.01 18.83 -12.77
CA PRO A 7 -0.25 18.41 -14.14
C PRO A 7 -0.34 19.66 -15.03
N ASP A 8 0.07 19.54 -16.29
CA ASP A 8 0.01 20.63 -17.28
C ASP A 8 -1.45 21.01 -17.65
N HIS A 9 -2.42 20.25 -17.12
CA HIS A 9 -3.87 20.41 -17.23
C HIS A 9 -4.51 20.19 -15.84
N ASP A 10 -5.73 20.68 -15.59
CA ASP A 10 -6.42 20.43 -14.31
C ASP A 10 -6.60 18.92 -14.07
N ALA A 11 -6.20 18.44 -12.88
CA ALA A 11 -6.41 17.05 -12.49
C ALA A 11 -7.92 16.75 -12.48
N SER A 12 -8.33 15.71 -13.21
CA SER A 12 -9.74 15.31 -13.29
C SER A 12 -10.20 14.53 -12.05
N LEU A 13 -9.26 14.00 -11.26
CA LEU A 13 -9.52 13.28 -10.02
C LEU A 13 -8.57 13.70 -8.90
N ILE A 14 -9.11 13.95 -7.71
CA ILE A 14 -8.32 14.25 -6.50
C ILE A 14 -8.54 13.14 -5.48
N ILE A 15 -7.44 12.57 -4.98
CA ILE A 15 -7.44 11.61 -3.86
C ILE A 15 -6.83 12.28 -2.64
N VAL A 16 -7.60 12.38 -1.55
CA VAL A 16 -7.13 12.92 -0.27
C VAL A 16 -6.71 11.77 0.64
N GLY A 17 -5.43 11.74 0.96
CA GLY A 17 -4.74 10.64 1.64
C GLY A 17 -3.71 9.97 0.73
N SER A 18 -2.55 9.64 1.31
CA SER A 18 -1.41 9.01 0.62
C SER A 18 -1.11 7.60 1.15
N GLY A 19 -2.04 6.96 1.88
CA GLY A 19 -1.83 5.62 2.44
C GLY A 19 -2.09 4.47 1.44
N PHE A 20 -2.05 3.23 1.94
CA PHE A 20 -2.30 2.01 1.14
C PHE A 20 -3.59 2.07 0.31
N ALA A 21 -4.69 2.57 0.88
CA ALA A 21 -5.95 2.67 0.15
C ALA A 21 -5.85 3.59 -1.08
N ALA A 22 -5.11 4.70 -0.99
CA ALA A 22 -4.86 5.59 -2.12
C ALA A 22 -3.98 4.92 -3.17
N ALA A 23 -2.91 4.22 -2.75
CA ALA A 23 -2.05 3.47 -3.65
C ALA A 23 -2.83 2.38 -4.41
N ALA A 24 -3.66 1.61 -3.70
CA ALA A 24 -4.52 0.60 -4.30
C ALA A 24 -5.51 1.22 -5.30
N ALA A 25 -6.15 2.34 -4.95
CA ALA A 25 -7.06 3.03 -5.86
C ALA A 25 -6.35 3.49 -7.14
N VAL A 26 -5.15 4.08 -7.03
CA VAL A 26 -4.34 4.51 -8.18
C VAL A 26 -3.95 3.31 -9.05
N ILE A 27 -3.53 2.20 -8.45
CA ILE A 27 -3.19 0.95 -9.17
C ILE A 27 -4.40 0.46 -9.97
N HIS A 28 -5.58 0.40 -9.35
CA HIS A 28 -6.81 -0.05 -10.01
C HIS A 28 -7.26 0.91 -11.11
N LEU A 29 -7.20 2.23 -10.89
CA LEU A 29 -7.52 3.23 -11.90
C LEU A 29 -6.60 3.13 -13.12
N ALA A 30 -5.28 3.08 -12.89
CA ALA A 30 -4.29 2.92 -13.95
C ALA A 30 -4.47 1.60 -14.71
N HIS A 31 -4.74 0.50 -14.00
CA HIS A 31 -5.00 -0.81 -14.61
C HIS A 31 -6.24 -0.79 -15.52
N ASN A 32 -7.24 0.05 -15.21
CA ASN A 32 -8.44 0.24 -16.03
C ASN A 32 -8.29 1.37 -17.08
N GLY A 33 -7.06 1.83 -17.33
CA GLY A 33 -6.77 2.80 -18.40
C GLY A 33 -6.96 4.27 -18.02
N PHE A 34 -7.19 4.59 -16.75
CA PHE A 34 -7.21 5.97 -16.29
C PHE A 34 -5.78 6.54 -16.28
N ALA A 35 -5.57 7.70 -16.90
CA ALA A 35 -4.25 8.30 -16.97
C ALA A 35 -3.80 8.75 -15.58
N SER A 36 -2.65 8.24 -15.11
CA SER A 36 -2.10 8.63 -13.81
C SER A 36 -1.75 10.12 -13.73
N SER A 37 -1.52 10.79 -14.87
CA SER A 37 -1.33 12.24 -14.97
C SER A 37 -2.56 13.04 -14.52
N ASP A 38 -3.74 12.44 -14.57
CA ASP A 38 -5.01 13.11 -14.27
C ASP A 38 -5.41 12.92 -12.80
N ILE A 39 -4.59 12.23 -12.01
CA ILE A 39 -4.80 11.98 -10.58
C ILE A 39 -3.89 12.88 -9.76
N LEU A 40 -4.48 13.75 -8.95
CA LEU A 40 -3.77 14.50 -7.92
C LEU A 40 -3.94 13.81 -6.55
N ILE A 41 -2.83 13.42 -5.93
CA ILE A 41 -2.82 12.88 -4.57
C ILE A 41 -2.42 13.97 -3.58
N ILE A 42 -3.23 14.16 -2.54
CA ILE A 42 -2.96 15.11 -1.46
C ILE A 42 -2.75 14.33 -0.17
N GLY A 43 -1.51 14.23 0.30
CA GLY A 43 -1.20 13.57 1.56
C GLY A 43 0.30 13.68 1.91
N PRO A 44 0.67 13.34 3.16
CA PRO A 44 2.07 13.35 3.60
C PRO A 44 2.83 12.10 3.13
N GLY A 45 4.16 12.19 3.03
CA GLY A 45 5.01 11.03 2.76
C GLY A 45 4.89 10.47 1.35
N THR A 46 5.29 9.20 1.19
CA THR A 46 5.26 8.47 -0.07
C THR A 46 3.87 7.85 -0.28
N LEU A 47 3.40 7.75 -1.52
CA LEU A 47 2.16 7.04 -1.81
C LEU A 47 2.27 5.58 -1.33
N GLY A 48 1.33 5.15 -0.50
CA GLY A 48 1.32 3.85 0.17
C GLY A 48 1.78 3.90 1.62
N SER A 49 2.69 4.80 2.00
CA SER A 49 3.39 4.82 3.31
C SER A 49 2.59 5.53 4.43
N GLY A 50 1.27 5.39 4.44
CA GLY A 50 0.38 6.12 5.36
C GLY A 50 0.55 5.75 6.85
N GLN A 51 -0.29 6.34 7.71
CA GLN A 51 -0.20 6.16 9.18
C GLN A 51 -0.24 4.71 9.67
N ALA A 52 -0.76 3.78 8.86
CA ALA A 52 -0.74 2.36 9.17
C ALA A 52 0.69 1.79 9.30
N TYR A 53 1.67 2.40 8.65
CA TYR A 53 3.05 1.90 8.54
C TYR A 53 4.09 2.81 9.22
N GLY A 54 3.71 4.03 9.64
CA GLY A 54 4.63 5.01 10.24
C GLY A 54 5.17 4.70 11.64
N CYS A 55 5.00 3.49 12.16
CA CYS A 55 5.55 3.10 13.45
C CYS A 55 6.52 1.92 13.33
N ASN A 56 7.76 2.15 13.77
CA ASN A 56 8.91 1.26 13.53
C ASN A 56 9.18 0.26 14.66
N ALA A 57 8.21 0.00 15.54
CA ALA A 57 8.37 -0.98 16.61
C ALA A 57 8.20 -2.40 16.07
N ASP A 58 9.16 -3.29 16.33
CA ASP A 58 9.13 -4.70 15.90
C ASP A 58 7.91 -5.49 16.40
N ALA A 59 7.32 -5.05 17.52
CA ALA A 59 6.12 -5.64 18.09
C ALA A 59 4.86 -5.31 17.28
N PHE A 60 4.88 -4.27 16.45
CA PHE A 60 3.70 -3.82 15.71
C PHE A 60 3.57 -4.56 14.39
N ARG A 61 2.66 -5.53 14.37
CA ARG A 61 2.34 -6.36 13.21
C ARG A 61 1.09 -5.87 12.48
N LEU A 62 0.91 -6.32 11.25
CA LEU A 62 -0.35 -6.19 10.55
C LEU A 62 -1.47 -6.88 11.34
N ASN A 63 -2.67 -6.29 11.33
CA ASN A 63 -3.83 -6.87 12.01
C ASN A 63 -4.49 -7.99 11.20
N VAL A 64 -4.14 -8.09 9.91
CA VAL A 64 -4.71 -9.05 8.96
C VAL A 64 -3.62 -10.03 8.56
N ARG A 65 -3.97 -11.31 8.56
CA ARG A 65 -3.11 -12.40 8.12
C ARG A 65 -2.79 -12.26 6.64
N ALA A 66 -1.57 -12.61 6.24
CA ALA A 66 -1.08 -12.39 4.87
C ALA A 66 -1.98 -13.02 3.78
N ASP A 67 -2.44 -14.25 3.98
CA ASP A 67 -3.34 -14.98 3.08
C ASP A 67 -4.77 -14.42 3.01
N LEU A 68 -5.11 -13.42 3.81
CA LEU A 68 -6.40 -12.70 3.78
C LEU A 68 -6.29 -11.30 3.17
N GLN A 69 -5.06 -10.80 2.95
CA GLN A 69 -4.87 -9.51 2.30
C GLN A 69 -5.09 -9.62 0.79
N ARG A 70 -5.82 -8.66 0.22
CA ARG A 70 -6.22 -8.64 -1.19
C ARG A 70 -5.93 -7.27 -1.79
N LEU A 71 -5.13 -7.26 -2.86
CA LEU A 71 -5.04 -6.13 -3.78
C LEU A 71 -5.89 -6.40 -5.03
N TRP A 72 -5.76 -7.62 -5.55
CA TRP A 72 -6.52 -8.14 -6.69
C TRP A 72 -7.50 -9.22 -6.20
N PRO A 73 -8.81 -9.08 -6.43
CA PRO A 73 -9.80 -10.08 -6.00
C PRO A 73 -9.58 -11.47 -6.61
N ASP A 74 -9.11 -11.52 -7.85
CA ASP A 74 -8.83 -12.70 -8.67
C ASP A 74 -7.45 -13.32 -8.41
N HIS A 75 -6.55 -12.61 -7.74
CA HIS A 75 -5.24 -13.12 -7.32
C HIS A 75 -5.11 -13.11 -5.79
N PRO A 76 -5.80 -14.02 -5.07
CA PRO A 76 -5.82 -14.05 -3.61
C PRO A 76 -4.43 -14.25 -2.98
N ASP A 77 -3.53 -14.94 -3.68
CA ASP A 77 -2.18 -15.23 -3.20
C ASP A 77 -1.15 -14.17 -3.59
N HIS A 78 -1.55 -13.07 -4.23
CA HIS A 78 -0.63 -12.03 -4.69
C HIS A 78 0.24 -11.48 -3.55
N PHE A 79 -0.38 -11.06 -2.45
CA PHE A 79 0.34 -10.54 -1.29
C PHE A 79 1.25 -11.57 -0.61
N PRO A 80 0.79 -12.78 -0.22
CA PRO A 80 1.67 -13.74 0.43
C PRO A 80 2.82 -14.22 -0.47
N GLN A 81 2.64 -14.27 -1.79
CA GLN A 81 3.75 -14.58 -2.71
C GLN A 81 4.77 -13.43 -2.78
N TRP A 82 4.29 -12.19 -2.90
CA TRP A 82 5.15 -11.01 -2.86
C TRP A 82 5.92 -10.91 -1.53
N ALA A 83 5.26 -11.12 -0.40
CA ALA A 83 5.87 -10.97 0.91
C ALA A 83 6.96 -12.03 1.17
N LYS A 84 6.79 -13.25 0.65
CA LYS A 84 7.83 -14.31 0.74
C LYS A 84 9.14 -13.93 0.04
N THR A 85 9.08 -13.11 -1.01
CA THR A 85 10.24 -12.74 -1.81
C THR A 85 10.82 -11.37 -1.45
N HIS A 86 10.06 -10.53 -0.74
CA HIS A 86 10.45 -9.14 -0.45
C HIS A 86 10.58 -8.82 1.03
N ILE A 87 10.10 -9.68 1.94
CA ILE A 87 10.14 -9.41 3.39
C ILE A 87 10.91 -10.51 4.13
N GLU A 88 11.95 -10.10 4.84
CA GLU A 88 12.68 -10.94 5.78
C GLU A 88 12.19 -10.71 7.22
N ASP A 89 11.27 -11.56 7.67
CA ASP A 89 10.69 -11.50 9.01
C ASP A 89 10.42 -12.92 9.55
N ALA A 90 11.40 -13.49 10.24
CA ALA A 90 11.30 -14.82 10.83
C ALA A 90 10.17 -14.93 11.89
N GLN A 91 9.78 -13.81 12.49
CA GLN A 91 8.73 -13.74 13.51
C GLN A 91 7.33 -13.54 12.92
N ALA A 92 7.20 -13.30 11.60
CA ALA A 92 5.90 -13.18 10.95
C ALA A 92 5.06 -14.45 11.14
N LYS A 93 5.68 -15.64 11.12
CA LYS A 93 4.99 -16.91 11.20
C LYS A 93 4.56 -17.23 12.64
N THR A 94 3.25 -17.36 12.83
CA THR A 94 2.61 -17.79 14.08
C THR A 94 1.77 -19.06 13.85
N HIS A 95 1.18 -19.62 14.91
CA HIS A 95 0.21 -20.71 14.80
C HIS A 95 -1.06 -20.31 14.02
N ALA A 96 -1.43 -19.03 14.03
CA ALA A 96 -2.57 -18.50 13.31
C ALA A 96 -2.25 -18.15 11.84
N GLY A 97 -0.97 -18.08 11.47
CA GLY A 97 -0.42 -17.79 10.14
C GLY A 97 0.56 -16.61 10.15
N HIS A 98 0.75 -15.95 8.99
CA HIS A 98 1.78 -14.90 8.83
C HIS A 98 1.23 -13.49 9.10
N PHE A 99 1.88 -12.76 10.00
CA PHE A 99 1.61 -11.35 10.34
C PHE A 99 2.92 -10.55 10.29
N TYR A 100 3.17 -9.90 9.15
CA TYR A 100 4.39 -9.11 8.93
C TYR A 100 4.42 -7.83 9.78
N ARG A 101 5.60 -7.25 10.02
CA ARG A 101 5.73 -5.98 10.74
C ARG A 101 5.16 -4.86 9.90
N ARG A 102 4.53 -3.88 10.55
CA ARG A 102 4.06 -2.67 9.87
C ARG A 102 5.22 -1.87 9.26
N ALA A 103 6.40 -1.95 9.88
CA ALA A 103 7.61 -1.28 9.42
C ALA A 103 8.17 -1.84 8.10
N ASP A 104 7.80 -3.07 7.70
CA ASP A 104 8.23 -3.67 6.43
C ASP A 104 7.59 -2.96 5.19
N PHE A 105 6.68 -2.00 5.43
CA PHE A 105 5.90 -1.27 4.41
C PHE A 105 6.06 0.26 4.48
N ALA A 106 6.96 0.75 5.34
CA ALA A 106 7.17 2.18 5.60
C ALA A 106 8.11 2.85 4.59
#